data_AF-A0A6V7LTX2-F1
#
_entry.id   AF-A0A6V7LTX2-F1
#
_cell.length_a   1.000
_cell.length_b   1.000
_cell.length_c   1.000
_cell.angle_alpha   90.00
_cell.angle_beta   90.00
_cell.angle_gamma   90.00
#
_symmetry.space_group_name_H-M   'P 1'
#
loop_
_entity.id
_entity.type
_entity.pdbx_description
1 polymer ?
#
loop_
_entity_poly.entity_id
_entity_poly.type
_entity_poly.pdbx_seq_one_letter_code
_entity_poly.pdbx_strand_id
1 'polypeptide(L)' 'PKNPREPRNLSLSGARVQPTNGNLRILLRWKQPPSDVPIMFYKLFWSRFIRGPPNDSILVHHQSVPK' A
#
# COMPACT_ATOMS: atom_id res chain seq x y z
N PRO A 1 -16.28 17.26 -12.46
CA PRO A 1 -14.92 16.88 -12.03
C PRO A 1 -14.64 15.41 -12.35
N LYS A 2 -13.51 15.12 -13.00
CA LYS A 2 -13.12 13.71 -13.23
C LYS A 2 -12.56 13.11 -11.95
N ASN A 3 -12.79 11.82 -11.75
CA ASN A 3 -12.15 11.10 -10.64
C ASN A 3 -10.63 11.24 -10.74
N PRO A 4 -9.91 11.39 -9.61
CA PRO A 4 -8.46 11.39 -9.62
C PRO A 4 -7.96 10.13 -10.31
N ARG A 5 -6.94 10.28 -11.17
CA ARG A 5 -6.28 9.11 -11.75
C ARG A 5 -5.57 8.32 -10.64
N GLU A 6 -5.28 7.05 -10.90
CA GLU A 6 -4.47 6.25 -9.97
C GLU A 6 -3.05 6.84 -9.82
N PRO A 7 -2.45 6.75 -8.61
CA PRO A 7 -1.06 7.14 -8.41
C PRO A 7 -0.12 6.33 -9.30
N ARG A 8 0.84 7.00 -9.94
CA ARG A 8 1.85 6.36 -10.80
C ARG A 8 3.23 6.42 -10.14
N ASN A 9 4.18 5.66 -10.70
CA ASN A 9 5.57 5.59 -10.26
C ASN A 9 5.69 5.16 -8.79
N LEU A 10 4.97 4.08 -8.44
CA LEU A 10 5.10 3.43 -7.15
C LEU A 10 6.53 2.87 -7.01
N SER A 11 7.21 3.22 -5.93
CA SER A 11 8.53 2.69 -5.60
C SER A 11 8.52 2.15 -4.17
N LEU A 12 9.08 0.96 -4.02
CA LEU A 12 9.28 0.29 -2.74
C LEU A 12 10.77 0.32 -2.42
N SER A 13 11.12 0.72 -1.21
CA SER A 13 12.51 0.82 -0.76
C SER A 13 12.62 0.56 0.74
N GLY A 14 13.84 0.37 1.23
CA GLY A 14 14.10 0.26 2.67
C GLY A 14 13.42 -0.93 3.35
N ALA A 15 13.23 -2.04 2.63
CA ALA A 15 12.67 -3.27 3.17
C ALA A 15 13.58 -3.79 4.30
N ARG A 16 13.10 -3.74 5.53
CA ARG A 16 13.83 -4.23 6.70
C ARG A 16 12.90 -4.95 7.66
N VAL A 17 13.34 -6.08 8.19
CA VAL A 17 12.64 -6.77 9.27
C VAL A 17 13.03 -6.08 10.58
N GLN A 18 12.04 -5.64 11.36
CA GLN A 18 12.29 -5.05 12.67
C GLN A 18 12.72 -6.15 13.66
N PRO A 19 13.89 -6.03 14.33
CA PRO A 19 14.40 -7.07 15.23
C PRO A 19 13.50 -7.35 16.43
N THR A 20 12.70 -6.36 16.86
CA THR A 20 11.93 -6.42 18.11
C THR A 20 10.62 -7.20 18.00
N ASN A 21 10.03 -7.27 16.81
CA ASN A 21 8.70 -7.88 16.60
C ASN A 21 8.58 -8.68 15.30
N GLY A 22 9.65 -8.76 14.50
CA GLY A 22 9.65 -9.45 13.21
C GLY A 22 8.84 -8.74 12.12
N ASN A 23 8.37 -7.50 12.35
CA ASN A 23 7.55 -6.79 11.37
C ASN A 23 8.41 -6.29 10.20
N LEU A 24 8.00 -6.64 8.98
CA LEU A 24 8.59 -6.09 7.77
C LEU A 24 8.15 -4.62 7.61
N ARG A 25 9.11 -3.70 7.64
CA ARG A 25 8.90 -2.29 7.33
C ARG A 25 9.39 -2.02 5.91
N ILE A 26 8.56 -1.37 5.10
CA ILE A 26 8.87 -0.98 3.73
C ILE A 26 8.49 0.49 3.58
N LEU A 27 9.29 1.24 2.82
CA LEU A 27 9.01 2.61 2.44
C LEU A 27 8.38 2.61 1.04
N LEU A 28 7.08 2.91 0.99
CA LEU A 28 6.33 3.10 -0.25
C LEU A 28 6.30 4.59 -0.59
N ARG A 29 6.65 4.93 -1.83
CA ARG A 29 6.57 6.29 -2.39
C ARG A 29 5.82 6.27 -3.71
N TRP A 30 5.06 7.32 -4.01
CA TRP A 30 4.33 7.49 -5.26
C TRP A 30 4.31 8.95 -5.68
N LYS A 31 4.04 9.21 -6.96
CA LYS A 31 3.83 10.57 -7.47
C LYS A 31 2.35 10.89 -7.47
N GLN A 32 1.99 12.07 -6.95
CA GLN A 32 0.61 12.55 -6.98
C GLN A 32 0.09 12.60 -8.43
N PRO A 33 -1.06 11.97 -8.74
CA PRO A 33 -1.65 12.03 -10.05
C PRO A 33 -2.29 13.40 -10.33
N PRO A 34 -2.41 13.81 -11.61
CA PRO A 34 -3.20 14.99 -11.97
C PRO A 34 -4.66 14.82 -11.52
N SER A 35 -5.18 15.84 -10.87
CA SER A 35 -6.56 15.87 -10.36
C SER A 35 -7.11 17.28 -10.48
N ASP A 36 -8.34 17.41 -10.98
CA ASP A 36 -9.05 18.68 -11.08
C ASP A 36 -9.47 19.22 -9.69
N VAL A 37 -9.43 18.34 -8.67
CA VAL A 37 -9.78 18.64 -7.28
C VAL A 37 -8.65 18.23 -6.33
N PRO A 38 -8.49 18.89 -5.16
CA PRO A 38 -7.49 18.50 -4.18
C PRO A 38 -7.65 17.04 -3.71
N ILE A 39 -6.54 16.29 -3.69
CA ILE A 39 -6.53 14.93 -3.13
C ILE A 39 -6.39 15.02 -1.62
N MET A 40 -7.36 14.46 -0.89
CA MET A 40 -7.42 14.49 0.58
C MET A 40 -6.69 13.32 1.23
N PHE A 41 -6.76 12.13 0.61
CA PHE A 41 -6.17 10.91 1.15
C PHE A 41 -5.87 9.92 0.01
N TYR A 42 -5.05 8.92 0.33
CA TYR A 42 -4.84 7.74 -0.50
C TYR A 42 -5.32 6.50 0.24
N LYS A 43 -5.89 5.54 -0.49
CA LYS A 43 -6.22 4.22 0.06
C LYS A 43 -5.16 3.23 -0.38
N LEU A 44 -4.38 2.76 0.59
CA LEU A 44 -3.33 1.77 0.38
C LEU A 44 -3.92 0.37 0.59
N PHE A 45 -3.57 -0.56 -0.29
CA PHE A 45 -3.92 -1.98 -0.18
C PHE A 45 -2.65 -2.82 -0.27
N TRP A 46 -2.54 -3.83 0.58
CA TRP A 46 -1.49 -4.83 0.51
C TRP A 46 -2.03 -6.17 0.95
N SER A 47 -1.43 -7.25 0.46
CA SER A 47 -1.86 -8.59 0.82
C SER A 47 -0.71 -9.43 1.33
N ARG A 48 -1.06 -10.38 2.19
CA ARG A 48 -0.18 -11.45 2.62
C ARG A 48 -0.74 -12.76 2.12
N PHE A 49 0.09 -13.51 1.41
CA PHE A 49 -0.21 -14.88 1.05
C PHE A 49 -0.02 -15.78 2.28
N ILE A 50 -1.03 -16.61 2.57
CA ILE A 50 -1.03 -17.54 3.70
C ILE A 50 -1.23 -18.95 3.13
N ARG A 51 -0.17 -19.75 3.19
CA ARG A 51 -0.20 -21.16 2.80
C ARG A 51 -0.71 -21.98 3.98
N GLY A 52 -1.75 -22.77 3.76
CA GLY A 52 -2.35 -23.64 4.78
C GLY A 52 -2.82 -24.96 4.18
N PRO A 53 -2.73 -26.10 4.90
CA PRO A 53 -3.44 -27.31 4.51
C PRO A 53 -4.93 -27.16 4.90
N PRO A 54 -5.91 -27.38 4.01
CA PRO A 54 -5.84 -27.83 2.61
C PRO A 54 -5.84 -26.71 1.55
N ASN A 55 -6.05 -25.44 1.94
CA ASN A 55 -6.26 -24.33 1.02
C ASN A 55 -5.28 -23.17 1.26
N ASP A 56 -4.83 -22.57 0.16
CA ASP A 56 -4.15 -21.28 0.19
C ASP A 56 -5.15 -20.13 0.33
N SER A 57 -4.77 -19.10 1.08
CA SER A 57 -5.61 -17.93 1.32
C SER A 57 -4.80 -16.63 1.17
N ILE A 58 -5.51 -15.54 0.88
CA ILE A 58 -4.92 -14.21 0.76
C ILE A 58 -5.57 -13.32 1.80
N LEU A 59 -4.79 -12.87 2.78
CA LEU A 59 -5.22 -11.85 3.72
C LEU A 59 -4.98 -10.48 3.09
N VAL A 60 -6.06 -9.74 2.83
CA VAL A 60 -5.99 -8.38 2.26
C VAL A 60 -6.12 -7.36 3.38
N HIS A 61 -5.17 -6.46 3.45
CA HIS A 61 -5.17 -5.31 4.34
C HIS A 61 -5.39 -4.03 3.53
N HIS A 62 -5.98 -3.03 4.18
CA HIS A 62 -6.06 -1.69 3.63
C HIS A 62 -5.92 -0.62 4.70
N GLN A 63 -5.43 0.54 4.30
CA GLN A 63 -5.30 1.71 5.17
C GLN A 63 -5.55 2.99 4.39
N SER A 64 -6.28 3.93 4.98
CA SER A 64 -6.38 5.29 4.46
C SER A 64 -5.27 6.15 5.06
N VAL A 65 -4.50 6.83 4.21
CA VAL A 65 -3.43 7.75 4.62
C VAL A 65 -3.75 9.16 4.13
N PRO A 66 -3.75 10.17 5.01
CA PRO A 66 -3.96 11.56 4.59
C PRO A 66 -2.81 12.04 3.71
N LYS A 67 -3.06 13.07 2.90
CA LYS A 67 -2.02 13.76 2.14
C LYS A 67 -1.11 14.58 3.05
#